data_AF-A0A967KAF9-F1
#
_entry.id   AF-A0A967KAF9-F1
#
_cell.length_a   1.000
_cell.length_b   1.000
_cell.length_c   1.000
_cell.angle_alpha   90.00
_cell.angle_beta   90.00
_cell.angle_gamma   90.00
#
_symmetry.space_group_name_H-M   'P 1'
#
loop_
_entity.id
_entity.type
_entity.pdbx_description
1 polymer ?
#
loop_
_entity_poly.entity_id
_entity_poly.type
_entity_poly.pdbx_seq_one_letter_code
_entity_poly.pdbx_strand_id
1 'polypeptide(L)'
;AKPGDVLILTKPIGSGVLFNANLKNWVSKEAMKECVDIITTLNRSAAEVLANFDVHAVTDVTGFGLAGHSFEMARGSRISFVINIDEVPIMNEALEMYKKGMNTGTNRFNRQLVQDHLRFEKELPTWHQEIFFDPQTSGGLLIAVSEEYGLQVLEALRQAKVKHARIIGKVNALENSTHLIFR
;
A
#
# COMPACT_ATOMS: atom_id res chain seq x y z
N ALA A 1 -15.95 -1.68 -0.31
CA ALA A 1 -15.43 -2.07 -1.64
C ALA A 1 -16.36 -3.09 -2.26
N LYS A 2 -16.45 -3.15 -3.59
CA LYS A 2 -17.32 -4.05 -4.34
C LYS A 2 -16.53 -4.77 -5.44
N PRO A 3 -16.92 -5.99 -5.85
CA PRO A 3 -16.33 -6.64 -7.03
C PRO A 3 -16.44 -5.73 -8.26
N GLY A 4 -15.36 -5.65 -9.04
CA GLY A 4 -15.24 -4.74 -10.18
C GLY A 4 -14.61 -3.37 -9.85
N ASP A 5 -14.37 -3.06 -8.58
CA ASP A 5 -13.63 -1.84 -8.22
C ASP A 5 -12.17 -1.94 -8.62
N VAL A 6 -11.54 -0.79 -8.88
CA VAL A 6 -10.08 -0.64 -8.92
C VAL A 6 -9.56 -0.13 -7.58
N LEU A 7 -8.30 -0.47 -7.27
CA LEU A 7 -7.61 -0.06 -6.05
C LEU A 7 -6.61 1.05 -6.34
N ILE A 8 -6.71 2.17 -5.65
CA ILE A 8 -5.78 3.31 -5.78
C ILE A 8 -5.04 3.51 -4.46
N LEU A 9 -3.71 3.62 -4.52
CA LEU A 9 -2.85 3.96 -3.38
C LEU A 9 -2.23 5.35 -3.59
N THR A 10 -2.32 6.23 -2.59
CA THR A 10 -1.94 7.65 -2.77
C THR A 10 -0.50 8.01 -2.37
N LYS A 11 0.18 7.14 -1.62
CA LYS A 11 1.59 7.30 -1.24
C LYS A 11 2.36 5.99 -1.41
N PRO A 12 3.67 6.03 -1.67
CA PRO A 12 4.48 4.83 -1.69
C PRO A 12 4.60 4.20 -0.29
N ILE A 13 4.94 2.92 -0.27
CA ILE A 13 5.26 2.17 0.96
C ILE A 13 6.76 2.03 1.17
N GLY A 14 7.18 1.71 2.39
CA GLY A 14 8.59 1.45 2.74
C GLY A 14 9.17 2.36 3.82
N SER A 15 8.35 3.19 4.47
CA SER A 15 8.86 4.13 5.50
C SER A 15 9.42 3.41 6.73
N GLY A 16 8.86 2.28 7.14
CA GLY A 16 9.27 1.54 8.33
C GLY A 16 10.70 1.02 8.22
N VAL A 17 10.99 0.30 7.14
CA VAL A 17 12.33 -0.23 6.87
C VAL A 17 13.37 0.88 6.69
N LEU A 18 13.00 2.00 6.05
CA LEU A 18 13.90 3.14 5.88
C LEU A 18 14.27 3.77 7.22
N PHE A 19 13.30 3.98 8.11
CA PHE A 19 13.60 4.51 9.44
C PHE A 19 14.53 3.59 10.24
N ASN A 20 14.25 2.29 10.25
CA ASN A 20 15.09 1.33 10.95
C ASN A 20 16.50 1.24 10.35
N ALA A 21 16.62 1.27 9.02
CA ALA A 21 17.90 1.29 8.34
C ALA A 21 18.69 2.59 8.59
N ASN A 22 18.00 3.73 8.72
CA ASN A 22 18.62 5.01 9.01
C ASN A 22 19.27 5.04 10.40
N LEU A 23 18.74 4.29 11.39
CA LEU A 23 19.39 4.13 12.70
C LEU A 23 20.80 3.50 12.59
N LYS A 24 21.06 2.77 11.50
CA LYS A 24 22.37 2.17 11.19
C LYS A 24 23.17 2.97 10.16
N ASN A 25 22.69 4.14 9.74
CA ASN A 25 23.24 4.94 8.64
C ASN A 25 23.32 4.16 7.31
N TRP A 26 22.34 3.29 7.02
CA TRP A 26 22.33 2.48 5.80
C TRP A 26 21.55 3.11 4.64
N VAL A 27 20.79 4.16 4.91
CA VAL A 27 19.95 4.89 3.94
C VAL A 27 20.68 6.17 3.52
N SER A 28 20.63 6.52 2.23
CA SER A 28 21.19 7.79 1.77
C SER A 28 20.43 8.99 2.34
N LYS A 29 21.09 10.16 2.36
CA LYS A 29 20.45 11.40 2.81
C LYS A 29 19.29 11.78 1.87
N GLU A 30 19.44 11.48 0.59
CA GLU A 30 18.48 11.75 -0.47
C GLU A 30 17.21 10.91 -0.27
N ALA A 31 17.35 9.59 -0.08
CA ALA A 31 16.21 8.70 0.16
C ALA A 31 15.51 9.01 1.49
N MET A 32 16.27 9.31 2.55
CA MET A 32 15.67 9.69 3.83
C MET A 32 14.94 11.03 3.75
N LYS A 33 15.48 12.01 3.02
CA LYS A 33 14.79 13.28 2.76
C LYS A 33 13.48 13.05 2.01
N GLU A 34 13.49 12.25 0.95
CA GLU A 34 12.28 11.91 0.20
C GLU A 34 11.23 11.23 1.07
N CYS A 35 11.64 10.25 1.88
CA CYS A 35 10.76 9.59 2.84
C CYS A 35 10.12 10.61 3.81
N VAL A 36 10.92 11.53 4.38
CA VAL A 36 10.39 12.59 5.26
C VAL A 36 9.40 13.51 4.52
N ASP A 37 9.71 13.92 3.29
CA ASP A 37 8.81 14.74 2.48
C ASP A 37 7.46 14.02 2.23
N ILE A 38 7.48 12.70 2.01
CA ILE A 38 6.27 11.89 1.78
C ILE A 38 5.41 11.76 3.05
N ILE A 39 6.03 11.39 4.18
CA ILE A 39 5.27 11.14 5.42
C ILE A 39 4.73 12.44 6.04
N THR A 40 5.39 13.57 5.80
CA THR A 40 4.94 14.89 6.29
C THR A 40 3.86 15.52 5.40
N THR A 41 3.65 15.00 4.19
CA THR A 41 2.55 15.41 3.31
C THR A 41 1.21 14.97 3.89
N LEU A 42 0.26 15.88 4.08
CA LEU A 42 -1.09 15.55 4.55
C LEU A 42 -1.90 14.78 3.50
N ASN A 43 -2.75 13.85 3.94
CA ASN A 43 -3.75 13.21 3.07
C ASN A 43 -4.92 14.15 2.70
N ARG A 44 -4.87 15.43 3.11
CA ARG A 44 -5.93 16.43 2.91
C ARG A 44 -6.35 16.57 1.44
N SER A 45 -5.40 16.79 0.54
CA SER A 45 -5.71 16.97 -0.89
C SER A 45 -6.31 15.70 -1.51
N ALA A 46 -5.86 14.51 -1.07
CA ALA A 46 -6.48 13.27 -1.50
C ALA A 46 -7.94 13.18 -1.00
N ALA A 47 -8.19 13.48 0.28
CA ALA A 47 -9.54 13.46 0.85
C ALA A 47 -10.48 14.47 0.17
N GLU A 48 -10.01 15.70 -0.10
CA GLU A 48 -10.78 16.74 -0.80
C GLU A 48 -11.14 16.32 -2.24
N VAL A 49 -10.22 15.65 -2.95
CA VAL A 49 -10.52 15.08 -4.28
C VAL A 49 -11.58 14.00 -4.17
N LEU A 50 -11.40 13.03 -3.27
CA LEU A 50 -12.29 11.88 -3.10
C LEU A 50 -13.72 12.27 -2.71
N ALA A 51 -13.91 13.40 -2.04
CA ALA A 51 -15.23 13.92 -1.70
C ALA A 51 -16.11 14.24 -2.92
N ASN A 52 -15.53 14.33 -4.12
CA ASN A 52 -16.25 14.61 -5.37
C ASN A 52 -16.59 13.33 -6.17
N PHE A 53 -16.27 12.15 -5.65
CA PHE A 53 -16.48 10.87 -6.33
C PHE A 53 -17.26 9.89 -5.47
N ASP A 54 -17.96 8.94 -6.10
CA ASP A 54 -18.57 7.82 -5.39
C ASP A 54 -17.49 6.79 -5.03
N VAL A 55 -16.95 6.93 -3.81
CA VAL A 55 -15.94 6.04 -3.26
C VAL A 55 -16.61 4.91 -2.49
N HIS A 56 -16.38 3.67 -2.91
CA HIS A 56 -17.00 2.49 -2.29
C HIS A 56 -16.34 2.07 -0.98
N ALA A 57 -15.05 2.38 -0.79
CA ALA A 57 -14.39 2.29 0.50
C ALA A 57 -13.03 3.01 0.45
N VAL A 58 -12.55 3.44 1.62
CA VAL A 58 -11.24 4.05 1.81
C VAL A 58 -10.70 3.70 3.19
N THR A 59 -9.40 3.48 3.30
CA THR A 59 -8.67 3.36 4.57
C THR A 59 -7.29 3.99 4.43
N ASP A 60 -6.63 4.34 5.53
CA ASP A 60 -5.25 4.80 5.54
C ASP A 60 -4.28 3.64 5.76
N VAL A 61 -3.17 3.59 5.03
CA VAL A 61 -2.14 2.56 5.17
C VAL A 61 -1.12 3.01 6.19
N THR A 62 -1.15 2.42 7.39
CA THR A 62 -0.30 2.79 8.54
C THR A 62 0.44 1.58 9.13
N GLY A 63 0.39 1.37 10.45
CA GLY A 63 1.25 0.43 11.17
C GLY A 63 1.08 -1.05 10.78
N PHE A 64 -0.08 -1.44 10.24
CA PHE A 64 -0.32 -2.81 9.76
C PHE A 64 0.24 -3.08 8.34
N GLY A 65 0.82 -2.06 7.72
CA GLY A 65 1.34 -2.14 6.35
C GLY A 65 0.23 -2.29 5.32
N LEU A 66 0.63 -2.39 4.04
CA LEU A 66 -0.31 -2.50 2.94
C LEU A 66 -1.15 -3.78 3.05
N ALA A 67 -0.53 -4.90 3.40
CA ALA A 67 -1.21 -6.18 3.53
C ALA A 67 -2.27 -6.14 4.65
N GLY A 68 -1.93 -5.66 5.85
CA GLY A 68 -2.88 -5.63 6.97
C GLY A 68 -4.09 -4.75 6.69
N HIS A 69 -3.88 -3.52 6.21
CA HIS A 69 -4.97 -2.60 5.89
C HIS A 69 -5.83 -3.06 4.71
N SER A 70 -5.20 -3.64 3.69
CA SER A 70 -5.93 -4.28 2.58
C SER A 70 -6.80 -5.43 3.09
N PHE A 71 -6.28 -6.25 4.01
CA PHE A 71 -7.02 -7.38 4.57
C PHE A 71 -8.23 -6.93 5.38
N GLU A 72 -8.10 -5.94 6.26
CA GLU A 72 -9.24 -5.45 7.05
C GLU A 72 -10.36 -4.93 6.15
N MET A 73 -10.02 -4.13 5.15
CA MET A 73 -10.95 -3.59 4.18
C MET A 73 -11.60 -4.69 3.33
N ALA A 74 -10.82 -5.69 2.90
CA ALA A 74 -11.30 -6.80 2.09
C ALA A 74 -12.21 -7.77 2.87
N ARG A 75 -11.81 -8.13 4.09
CA ARG A 75 -12.56 -8.98 5.01
C ARG A 75 -13.88 -8.32 5.40
N GLY A 76 -13.87 -7.04 5.77
CA GLY A 76 -15.08 -6.29 6.12
C GLY A 76 -16.07 -6.18 4.96
N SER A 77 -15.57 -6.18 3.72
CA SER A 77 -16.38 -6.13 2.51
C SER A 77 -16.73 -7.52 1.92
N ARG A 78 -16.23 -8.63 2.51
CA ARG A 78 -16.40 -10.02 2.00
C ARG A 78 -16.00 -10.18 0.52
N ILE A 79 -14.85 -9.62 0.15
CA ILE A 79 -14.29 -9.62 -1.22
C ILE A 79 -12.79 -9.99 -1.20
N SER A 80 -12.19 -10.09 -2.39
CA SER A 80 -10.74 -10.30 -2.57
C SER A 80 -10.10 -9.11 -3.25
N PHE A 81 -8.94 -8.65 -2.75
CA PHE A 81 -8.09 -7.68 -3.42
C PHE A 81 -7.01 -8.40 -4.23
N VAL A 82 -6.92 -8.05 -5.51
CA VAL A 82 -5.85 -8.48 -6.41
C VAL A 82 -4.92 -7.29 -6.61
N ILE A 83 -3.77 -7.32 -5.95
CA ILE A 83 -2.75 -6.26 -5.97
C ILE A 83 -1.66 -6.65 -6.95
N ASN A 84 -1.41 -5.79 -7.93
CA ASN A 84 -0.30 -5.90 -8.88
C ASN A 84 0.98 -5.43 -8.17
N ILE A 85 1.88 -6.35 -7.86
CA ILE A 85 3.13 -6.07 -7.15
C ILE A 85 3.95 -4.98 -7.84
N ASP A 86 4.07 -5.07 -9.16
CA ASP A 86 4.92 -4.17 -9.95
C ASP A 86 4.33 -2.74 -10.07
N GLU A 87 3.04 -2.55 -9.73
CA GLU A 87 2.37 -1.23 -9.74
C GLU A 87 2.37 -0.55 -8.36
N VAL A 88 2.72 -1.28 -7.29
CA VAL A 88 2.76 -0.70 -5.94
C VAL A 88 3.91 0.30 -5.88
N PRO A 89 3.65 1.60 -5.63
CA PRO A 89 4.71 2.58 -5.49
C PRO A 89 5.52 2.28 -4.21
N ILE A 90 6.84 2.19 -4.35
CA ILE A 90 7.77 1.90 -3.24
C ILE A 90 8.76 3.06 -3.10
N MET A 91 9.07 3.44 -1.86
CA MET A 91 10.06 4.47 -1.56
C MET A 91 11.46 4.02 -1.99
N ASN A 92 12.27 4.98 -2.47
CA ASN A 92 13.64 4.71 -2.87
C ASN A 92 14.44 4.04 -1.74
N GLU A 93 15.28 3.07 -2.12
CA GLU A 93 16.10 2.22 -1.24
C GLU A 93 15.34 1.26 -0.30
N ALA A 94 14.01 1.32 -0.18
CA ALA A 94 13.28 0.49 0.80
C ALA A 94 13.46 -1.03 0.53
N LEU A 95 13.31 -1.47 -0.71
CA LEU A 95 13.56 -2.87 -1.09
C LEU A 95 15.02 -3.28 -0.89
N GLU A 96 15.95 -2.36 -1.12
CA GLU A 96 17.39 -2.61 -0.96
C GLU A 96 17.73 -2.81 0.52
N MET A 97 17.08 -2.08 1.42
CA MET A 97 17.24 -2.27 2.86
C MET A 97 16.75 -3.65 3.30
N TYR A 98 15.61 -4.10 2.80
CA TYR A 98 15.17 -5.48 3.03
C TYR A 98 16.13 -6.51 2.46
N LYS A 99 16.65 -6.29 1.24
CA LYS A 99 17.65 -7.15 0.62
C LYS A 99 18.96 -7.23 1.42
N LYS A 100 19.34 -6.14 2.11
CA LYS A 100 20.47 -6.08 3.05
C LYS A 100 20.19 -6.75 4.41
N GLY A 101 18.99 -7.28 4.63
CA GLY A 101 18.59 -7.94 5.87
C GLY A 101 18.06 -7.00 6.95
N MET A 102 17.69 -5.76 6.60
CA MET A 102 16.91 -4.92 7.51
C MET A 102 15.51 -5.50 7.67
N ASN A 103 14.93 -5.35 8.87
CA ASN A 103 13.52 -5.64 9.11
C ASN A 103 12.97 -4.63 10.14
N THR A 104 11.66 -4.61 10.29
CA THR A 104 10.97 -3.88 11.35
C THR A 104 10.56 -4.81 12.49
N GLY A 105 10.26 -4.23 13.65
CA GLY A 105 9.72 -5.00 14.78
C GLY A 105 8.31 -5.55 14.54
N THR A 106 7.61 -5.09 13.49
CA THR A 106 6.18 -5.37 13.30
C THR A 106 5.88 -6.28 12.11
N ASN A 107 6.78 -6.40 11.13
CA ASN A 107 6.54 -7.22 9.93
C ASN A 107 6.06 -8.64 10.24
N ARG A 108 6.69 -9.29 11.24
CA ARG A 108 6.30 -10.63 11.67
C ARG A 108 4.83 -10.69 12.11
N PHE A 109 4.39 -9.73 12.91
CA PHE A 109 3.02 -9.67 13.41
C PHE A 109 2.03 -9.29 12.29
N ASN A 110 2.42 -8.33 11.44
CA ASN A 110 1.64 -7.95 10.26
C ASN A 110 1.46 -9.14 9.30
N ARG A 111 2.49 -9.97 9.10
CA ARG A 111 2.41 -11.21 8.32
C ARG A 111 1.48 -12.22 8.97
N GLN A 112 1.64 -12.48 10.27
CA GLN A 112 0.79 -13.43 11.01
C GLN A 112 -0.69 -13.06 10.96
N LEU A 113 -1.03 -11.76 10.93
CA LEU A 113 -2.40 -11.28 10.82
C LEU A 113 -3.10 -11.76 9.54
N VAL A 114 -2.36 -11.91 8.44
CA VAL A 114 -2.93 -12.10 7.11
C VAL A 114 -2.53 -13.40 6.42
N GLN A 115 -1.55 -14.14 6.95
CA GLN A 115 -0.91 -15.29 6.28
C GLN A 115 -1.89 -16.39 5.81
N ASP A 116 -2.98 -16.63 6.56
CA ASP A 116 -3.97 -17.66 6.22
C ASP A 116 -5.00 -17.18 5.18
N HIS A 117 -4.92 -15.91 4.78
CA HIS A 117 -5.86 -15.25 3.86
C HIS A 117 -5.16 -14.56 2.69
N LEU A 118 -3.85 -14.74 2.55
CA LEU A 118 -3.05 -14.16 1.47
C LEU A 118 -2.37 -15.24 0.63
N ARG A 119 -2.17 -14.95 -0.65
CA ARG A 119 -1.23 -15.69 -1.50
C ARG A 119 -0.44 -14.75 -2.39
N PHE A 120 0.78 -15.15 -2.70
CA PHE A 120 1.59 -14.55 -3.76
C PHE A 120 1.51 -15.47 -4.99
N GLU A 121 1.12 -14.94 -6.15
CA GLU A 121 1.09 -15.69 -7.40
C GLU A 121 2.44 -15.67 -8.12
N LYS A 122 3.26 -14.65 -7.84
CA LYS A 122 4.64 -14.52 -8.30
C LYS A 122 5.58 -15.06 -7.22
N GLU A 123 6.55 -15.89 -7.62
CA GLU A 123 7.64 -16.26 -6.72
C GLU A 123 8.49 -15.03 -6.40
N LEU A 124 8.36 -14.53 -5.18
CA LEU A 124 9.16 -13.44 -4.66
C LEU A 124 10.11 -13.96 -3.58
N PRO A 125 11.39 -13.54 -3.60
CA PRO A 125 12.28 -13.73 -2.46
C PRO A 125 11.63 -13.22 -1.17
N THR A 126 11.88 -13.90 -0.04
CA THR A 126 11.26 -13.54 1.24
C THR A 126 11.48 -12.06 1.59
N TRP A 127 12.69 -11.53 1.36
CA TRP A 127 13.00 -10.12 1.61
C TRP A 127 12.15 -9.15 0.79
N HIS A 128 11.71 -9.52 -0.42
CA HIS A 128 10.85 -8.66 -1.21
C HIS A 128 9.45 -8.64 -0.62
N GLN A 129 8.91 -9.81 -0.24
CA GLN A 129 7.58 -9.90 0.37
C GLN A 129 7.43 -9.03 1.62
N GLU A 130 8.52 -8.84 2.38
CA GLU A 130 8.54 -8.01 3.60
C GLU A 130 8.02 -6.59 3.37
N ILE A 131 8.19 -6.00 2.17
CA ILE A 131 7.72 -4.64 1.89
C ILE A 131 6.20 -4.47 2.08
N PHE A 132 5.42 -5.53 1.84
CA PHE A 132 3.95 -5.47 1.96
C PHE A 132 3.47 -5.55 3.41
N PHE A 133 4.33 -6.02 4.32
CA PHE A 133 4.09 -6.07 5.76
C PHE A 133 4.76 -4.92 6.51
N ASP A 134 5.53 -4.09 5.80
CA ASP A 134 6.25 -2.94 6.35
C ASP A 134 5.28 -1.95 7.01
N PRO A 135 5.47 -1.57 8.28
CA PRO A 135 4.65 -0.56 8.94
C PRO A 135 4.88 0.80 8.28
N GLN A 136 3.79 1.50 7.97
CA GLN A 136 3.87 2.84 7.39
C GLN A 136 3.66 3.92 8.44
N THR A 137 4.56 4.89 8.48
CA THR A 137 4.38 6.12 9.25
C THR A 137 3.68 7.15 8.36
N SER A 138 2.48 7.61 8.74
CA SER A 138 1.72 8.61 7.96
C SER A 138 1.59 8.23 6.48
N GLY A 139 1.20 6.98 6.21
CA GLY A 139 1.06 6.49 4.85
C GLY A 139 -0.15 7.08 4.12
N GLY A 140 -0.35 6.61 2.89
CA GLY A 140 -1.38 7.11 1.99
C GLY A 140 -2.76 6.52 2.29
N LEU A 141 -3.72 6.90 1.46
CA LEU A 141 -5.04 6.29 1.40
C LEU A 141 -5.01 5.13 0.42
N LEU A 142 -5.64 4.01 0.78
CA LEU A 142 -6.02 2.91 -0.09
C LEU A 142 -7.52 3.04 -0.38
N ILE A 143 -7.87 3.18 -1.65
CA ILE A 143 -9.20 3.58 -2.10
C ILE A 143 -9.73 2.52 -3.06
N ALA A 144 -11.00 2.15 -2.90
CA ALA A 144 -11.75 1.34 -3.86
C ALA A 144 -12.83 2.20 -4.53
N VAL A 145 -12.79 2.29 -5.86
CA VAL A 145 -13.76 3.02 -6.71
C VAL A 145 -14.13 2.15 -7.90
N SER A 146 -15.27 2.41 -8.55
CA SER A 146 -15.64 1.66 -9.76
C SER A 146 -14.57 1.76 -10.85
N GLU A 147 -14.42 0.72 -11.66
CA GLU A 147 -13.49 0.72 -12.80
C GLU A 147 -13.73 1.88 -13.76
N GLU A 148 -15.00 2.24 -13.99
CA GLU A 148 -15.41 3.38 -14.83
C GLU A 148 -14.78 4.72 -14.36
N TYR A 149 -14.77 4.97 -13.05
CA TYR A 149 -14.25 6.22 -12.49
C TYR A 149 -12.76 6.15 -12.11
N GLY A 150 -12.15 4.96 -12.12
CA GLY A 150 -10.78 4.74 -11.65
C GLY A 150 -9.74 5.70 -12.25
N LEU A 151 -9.74 5.84 -13.57
CA LEU A 151 -8.81 6.75 -14.27
C LEU A 151 -9.10 8.21 -13.98
N GLN A 152 -10.38 8.59 -13.88
CA GLN A 152 -10.79 9.96 -13.57
C GLN A 152 -10.36 10.37 -12.16
N VAL A 153 -10.54 9.49 -11.17
CA VAL A 153 -10.09 9.71 -9.79
C VAL A 153 -8.57 9.81 -9.74
N LEU A 154 -7.86 8.91 -10.41
CA LEU A 154 -6.39 8.93 -10.46
C LEU A 154 -5.85 10.25 -11.05
N GLU A 155 -6.46 10.73 -12.13
CA GLU A 155 -6.07 11.98 -12.76
C GLU A 155 -6.39 13.19 -11.88
N ALA A 156 -7.56 13.23 -11.26
CA ALA A 156 -7.91 14.29 -10.30
C ALA A 156 -6.94 14.33 -9.11
N LEU A 157 -6.53 13.17 -8.58
CA LEU A 157 -5.50 13.08 -7.53
C LEU A 157 -4.16 13.66 -8.00
N ARG A 158 -3.72 13.35 -9.22
CA ARG A 158 -2.48 13.87 -9.79
C ARG A 158 -2.53 15.39 -10.00
N GLN A 159 -3.65 15.91 -10.49
CA GLN A 159 -3.88 17.35 -10.64
C GLN A 159 -3.86 18.07 -9.28
N ALA A 160 -4.36 17.43 -8.23
CA ALA A 160 -4.26 17.89 -6.85
C ALA A 160 -2.87 17.66 -6.21
N LYS A 161 -1.84 17.38 -7.01
CA LYS A 161 -0.44 17.17 -6.60
C LYS A 161 -0.21 15.94 -5.71
N VAL A 162 -1.13 14.97 -5.70
CA VAL A 162 -0.93 13.66 -5.09
C VAL A 162 -0.10 12.78 -6.04
N LYS A 163 1.17 13.17 -6.25
CA LYS A 163 2.07 12.68 -7.31
C LYS A 163 2.28 11.15 -7.32
N HIS A 164 2.19 10.51 -6.16
CA HIS A 164 2.41 9.08 -6.00
C HIS A 164 1.15 8.24 -6.16
N ALA A 165 -0.01 8.85 -6.46
CA ALA A 165 -1.23 8.11 -6.70
C ALA A 165 -1.05 7.11 -7.86
N ARG A 166 -1.37 5.84 -7.61
CA ARG A 166 -1.31 4.74 -8.58
C ARG A 166 -2.51 3.82 -8.42
N ILE A 167 -3.06 3.35 -9.54
CA ILE A 167 -3.93 2.17 -9.51
C ILE A 167 -3.04 0.96 -9.33
N ILE A 168 -3.19 0.27 -8.21
CA ILE A 168 -2.32 -0.86 -7.82
C ILE A 168 -2.99 -2.21 -8.00
N GLY A 169 -4.26 -2.26 -8.45
CA GLY A 169 -4.98 -3.52 -8.47
C GLY A 169 -6.48 -3.36 -8.65
N LYS A 170 -7.21 -4.42 -8.35
CA LYS A 170 -8.66 -4.51 -8.48
C LYS A 170 -9.30 -5.37 -7.41
N VAL A 171 -10.62 -5.30 -7.34
CA VAL A 171 -11.44 -6.05 -6.40
C VAL A 171 -12.20 -7.14 -7.13
N ASN A 172 -12.04 -8.38 -6.67
CA ASN A 172 -12.77 -9.54 -7.14
C ASN A 172 -13.80 -10.00 -6.09
N ALA A 173 -14.75 -10.85 -6.52
CA ALA A 173 -15.55 -11.62 -5.58
C ALA A 173 -14.65 -12.53 -4.73
N LEU A 174 -15.07 -12.82 -3.50
CA LEU A 174 -14.31 -13.68 -2.59
C LEU A 174 -14.31 -15.13 -3.08
N GLU A 175 -13.13 -15.71 -3.22
CA GLU A 175 -12.93 -17.13 -3.55
C GLU A 175 -12.08 -17.82 -2.47
N ASN A 176 -12.51 -19.00 -2.02
CA ASN A 176 -11.75 -19.89 -1.12
C ASN A 176 -11.15 -19.20 0.13
N SER A 177 -11.87 -18.22 0.70
CA SER A 177 -11.42 -17.44 1.87
C SER A 177 -10.10 -16.68 1.70
N THR A 178 -9.62 -16.53 0.46
CA THR A 178 -8.40 -15.77 0.13
C THR A 178 -8.78 -14.31 -0.11
N HIS A 179 -8.46 -13.44 0.83
CA HIS A 179 -8.78 -12.02 0.74
C HIS A 179 -7.72 -11.20 0.01
N LEU A 180 -6.46 -11.65 0.00
CA LEU A 180 -5.36 -10.93 -0.63
C LEU A 180 -4.64 -11.81 -1.66
N ILE A 181 -4.50 -11.30 -2.86
CA ILE A 181 -3.77 -11.92 -3.95
C ILE A 181 -2.75 -10.90 -4.44
N PHE A 182 -1.48 -11.15 -4.19
CA PHE A 182 -0.37 -10.36 -4.73
C PHE A 182 0.10 -11.03 -6.02
N ARG A 183 -0.09 -10.37 -7.17
CA ARG A 183 0.26 -10.89 -8.50
C ARG A 183 1.36 -10.07 -9.17
#